data_AF-A0A0A0II01-F1
#
_entry.id   AF-A0A0A0II01-F1
#
_cell.length_a   1.000
_cell.length_b   1.000
_cell.length_c   1.000
_cell.angle_alpha   90.00
_cell.angle_beta   90.00
_cell.angle_gamma   90.00
#
_symmetry.space_group_name_H-M   'P 1'
#
loop_
_entity.id
_entity.type
_entity.pdbx_description
1 polymer ?
#
loop_
_entity_poly.entity_id
_entity_poly.type
_entity_poly.pdbx_seq_one_letter_code
_entity_poly.pdbx_strand_id
1 'polypeptide(L)'
;MIDDLIKRGRSYKNKFTKEYNLGAEHCIDSNLENEYLKWLFKIGKFVESKLKSKFPNTTSQILNMVNKKSTYSIDYSIIMGYLESAKQFGY
;
A
#
# COMPACT_ATOMS: atom_id res chain seq x y z
N MET A 1 9.56 4.73 -11.46
CA MET A 1 8.97 3.49 -10.90
C MET A 1 8.35 3.74 -9.52
N ILE A 2 9.12 4.16 -8.49
CA ILE A 2 8.51 4.47 -7.19
C ILE A 2 7.53 5.65 -7.28
N ASP A 3 7.86 6.67 -8.07
CA ASP A 3 6.99 7.82 -8.30
C ASP A 3 5.63 7.43 -8.89
N ASP A 4 5.62 6.45 -9.81
CA ASP A 4 4.39 5.95 -10.40
C ASP A 4 3.55 5.16 -9.39
N LEU A 5 4.20 4.37 -8.53
CA LEU A 5 3.55 3.65 -7.44
C LEU A 5 2.92 4.62 -6.44
N ILE A 6 3.65 5.68 -6.06
CA ILE A 6 3.18 6.73 -5.17
C ILE A 6 2.04 7.51 -5.81
N LYS A 7 2.19 7.95 -7.07
CA LYS A 7 1.17 8.70 -7.81
C LYS A 7 -0.13 7.90 -7.89
N ARG A 8 -0.04 6.61 -8.21
CA ARG A 8 -1.21 5.72 -8.26
C ARG A 8 -1.76 5.40 -6.87
N GLY A 9 -0.91 5.28 -5.85
CA GLY A 9 -1.37 5.12 -4.47
C GLY A 9 -2.22 6.30 -4.01
N ARG A 10 -1.78 7.52 -4.31
CA ARG A 10 -2.51 8.76 -3.97
C ARG A 10 -3.92 8.83 -4.57
N SER A 11 -4.20 8.19 -5.70
CA SER A 11 -5.57 8.17 -6.25
C SER A 11 -6.57 7.38 -5.40
N TYR A 12 -6.09 6.51 -4.50
CA TYR A 12 -6.94 5.72 -3.60
C TYR A 12 -7.21 6.39 -2.25
N LYS A 13 -6.49 7.46 -1.87
CA LYS A 13 -6.55 8.08 -0.52
C LYS A 13 -7.97 8.33 0.00
N ASN A 14 -8.86 8.83 -0.86
CA ASN A 14 -10.24 9.19 -0.50
C ASN A 14 -11.26 8.17 -1.01
N LYS A 15 -10.82 6.95 -1.32
CA LYS A 15 -11.63 5.87 -1.89
C LYS A 15 -11.90 4.74 -0.90
N PHE A 16 -11.52 4.93 0.37
CA PHE A 16 -11.87 4.03 1.45
C PHE A 16 -13.23 4.44 2.02
N THR A 17 -14.15 3.50 2.13
CA THR A 17 -15.50 3.74 2.63
C THR A 17 -15.46 3.92 4.15
N LYS A 18 -16.42 4.71 4.66
CA LYS A 18 -16.67 4.83 6.10
C LYS A 18 -17.91 4.04 6.42
N GLU A 19 -17.82 3.03 7.26
CA GLU A 19 -19.01 2.52 7.93
C GLU A 19 -19.31 3.43 9.11
N TYR A 20 -20.47 4.08 9.06
CA TYR A 20 -20.88 5.13 10.01
C TYR A 20 -21.29 4.58 11.39
N ASN A 21 -21.34 3.26 11.55
CA ASN A 21 -21.74 2.63 12.80
C ASN A 21 -20.67 1.61 13.22
N LEU A 22 -20.15 1.75 14.44
CA LEU A 22 -19.48 0.71 15.22
C LEU A 22 -18.03 0.32 14.81
N GLY A 23 -17.08 1.25 14.90
CA GLY A 23 -15.65 0.90 15.01
C GLY A 23 -15.06 0.06 13.87
N ALA A 24 -15.73 0.03 12.72
CA ALA A 24 -15.40 -0.84 11.61
C ALA A 24 -14.20 -0.32 10.82
N GLU A 25 -13.38 -1.27 10.36
CA GLU A 25 -12.19 -1.00 9.57
C GLU A 25 -12.57 -0.42 8.20
N HIS A 26 -11.98 0.72 7.83
CA HIS A 26 -12.26 1.41 6.58
C HIS A 26 -11.62 0.66 5.40
N CYS A 27 -12.41 -0.05 4.61
CA CYS A 27 -11.95 -0.77 3.41
C CYS A 27 -12.03 0.08 2.15
N ILE A 28 -11.24 -0.27 1.11
CA ILE A 28 -11.34 0.34 -0.21
C ILE A 28 -12.73 0.08 -0.80
N ASP A 29 -13.27 1.05 -1.55
CA ASP A 29 -14.50 0.91 -2.34
C ASP A 29 -14.42 -0.35 -3.20
N SER A 30 -15.44 -1.22 -3.10
CA SER A 30 -15.51 -2.51 -3.80
C SER A 30 -15.41 -2.36 -5.32
N ASN A 31 -15.83 -1.23 -5.88
CA ASN A 31 -15.69 -0.93 -7.31
C ASN A 31 -14.23 -0.73 -7.74
N LEU A 32 -13.35 -0.40 -6.80
CA LEU A 32 -11.93 -0.11 -7.03
C LEU A 32 -11.01 -1.20 -6.48
N GLU A 33 -11.55 -2.17 -5.73
CA GLU A 33 -10.79 -3.21 -5.05
C GLU A 33 -9.84 -3.95 -6.00
N ASN A 34 -10.33 -4.42 -7.15
CA ASN A 34 -9.49 -5.16 -8.10
C ASN A 34 -8.32 -4.30 -8.63
N GLU A 35 -8.55 -3.01 -8.92
CA GLU A 35 -7.49 -2.12 -9.36
C GLU A 35 -6.47 -1.84 -8.25
N TYR A 36 -6.97 -1.68 -7.04
CA TYR A 36 -6.17 -1.48 -5.84
C TYR A 36 -5.31 -2.72 -5.54
N LEU A 37 -5.85 -3.94 -5.64
CA LEU A 37 -5.10 -5.19 -5.48
C LEU A 37 -4.02 -5.34 -6.57
N LYS A 38 -4.30 -4.93 -7.81
CA LYS A 38 -3.27 -4.89 -8.87
C LYS A 38 -2.15 -3.90 -8.54
N TRP A 39 -2.47 -2.77 -7.92
CA TRP A 39 -1.47 -1.80 -7.44
C TRP A 39 -0.65 -2.39 -6.28
N LEU A 40 -1.27 -3.03 -5.29
CA LEU A 40 -0.57 -3.73 -4.20
C LEU A 40 0.39 -4.80 -4.71
N PHE A 41 -0.02 -5.58 -5.70
CA PHE A 41 0.85 -6.60 -6.28
C PHE A 41 2.10 -5.99 -6.92
N LYS A 42 1.98 -4.84 -7.60
CA LYS A 42 3.14 -4.11 -8.14
C LYS A 42 4.06 -3.60 -7.05
N ILE A 43 3.51 -3.17 -5.92
CA ILE A 43 4.28 -2.81 -4.74
C ILE A 43 5.07 -4.01 -4.25
N GLY A 44 4.43 -5.16 -4.01
CA GLY A 44 5.12 -6.37 -3.54
C GLY A 44 6.36 -6.72 -4.39
N LYS A 45 6.21 -6.73 -5.72
CA LYS A 45 7.33 -6.96 -6.65
C LYS A 45 8.45 -5.91 -6.51
N PHE A 46 8.09 -4.63 -6.38
CA PHE A 46 9.06 -3.57 -6.21
C PHE A 46 9.82 -3.70 -4.88
N VAL A 47 9.11 -3.87 -3.77
CA VAL A 47 9.72 -3.93 -2.44
C VAL A 47 10.64 -5.15 -2.33
N GLU A 48 10.18 -6.30 -2.82
CA GLU A 48 10.97 -7.53 -2.81
C GLU A 48 12.25 -7.42 -3.65
N SER A 49 12.19 -6.78 -4.82
CA SER A 49 13.34 -6.67 -5.73
C SER A 49 14.32 -5.54 -5.39
N LYS A 50 13.85 -4.41 -4.83
CA LYS A 50 14.66 -3.20 -4.66
C LYS A 50 14.97 -2.85 -3.21
N LEU A 51 14.09 -3.17 -2.27
CA LEU A 51 14.14 -2.65 -0.91
C LEU A 51 14.42 -3.72 0.16
N LYS A 52 14.16 -5.00 -0.14
CA LYS A 52 14.34 -6.12 0.80
C LYS A 52 15.74 -6.22 1.40
N SER A 53 16.79 -5.99 0.60
CA SER A 53 18.17 -6.06 1.09
C SER A 53 18.58 -4.86 1.96
N LYS A 54 17.88 -3.73 1.83
CA LYS A 54 18.26 -2.47 2.48
C LYS A 54 17.40 -2.14 3.70
N PHE A 55 16.12 -2.53 3.67
CA PHE A 55 15.17 -2.34 4.75
C PHE A 55 14.42 -3.65 5.06
N PRO A 56 15.11 -4.73 5.47
CA PRO A 56 14.53 -6.08 5.52
C PRO A 56 13.32 -6.19 6.45
N ASN A 57 13.38 -5.58 7.64
CA ASN A 57 12.30 -5.65 8.63
C ASN A 57 11.04 -4.94 8.15
N THR A 58 11.17 -3.68 7.72
CA THR A 58 10.04 -2.89 7.22
C THR A 58 9.48 -3.46 5.92
N THR A 59 10.35 -3.93 5.03
CA THR A 59 9.94 -4.64 3.80
C THR A 59 9.10 -5.87 4.12
N SER A 60 9.47 -6.64 5.15
CA SER A 60 8.72 -7.83 5.55
C SER A 60 7.31 -7.49 6.04
N GLN A 61 7.15 -6.38 6.76
CA GLN A 61 5.84 -5.86 7.17
C GLN A 61 4.98 -5.49 5.96
N ILE A 62 5.55 -4.77 4.98
CA ILE A 62 4.84 -4.39 3.75
C ILE A 62 4.45 -5.63 2.94
N LEU A 63 5.36 -6.60 2.78
CA LEU A 63 5.07 -7.84 2.07
C LEU A 63 3.97 -8.64 2.75
N ASN A 64 3.88 -8.64 4.09
CA ASN A 64 2.78 -9.29 4.80
C ASN A 64 1.42 -8.65 4.44
N MET A 65 1.33 -7.32 4.41
CA MET A 65 0.10 -6.59 4.01
C MET A 65 -0.28 -6.88 2.55
N VAL A 66 0.70 -6.90 1.66
CA VAL A 66 0.49 -7.23 0.23
C VAL A 66 0.03 -8.67 0.05
N ASN A 67 0.66 -9.63 0.73
CA ASN A 67 0.34 -11.06 0.63
C ASN A 67 -1.05 -11.38 1.19
N LYS A 68 -1.46 -10.68 2.25
CA LYS A 68 -2.82 -10.74 2.79
C LYS A 68 -3.86 -10.03 1.92
N LYS A 69 -3.43 -9.34 0.85
CA LYS A 69 -4.30 -8.53 -0.03
C LYS A 69 -5.10 -7.50 0.76
N SER A 70 -4.46 -6.85 1.72
CA SER A 70 -5.14 -5.95 2.66
C SER A 70 -5.85 -4.79 1.95
N THR A 71 -7.16 -4.68 2.15
CA THR A 71 -8.01 -3.62 1.61
C THR A 71 -8.21 -2.46 2.59
N TYR A 72 -7.54 -2.50 3.74
CA TYR A 72 -7.75 -1.55 4.83
C TYR A 72 -6.98 -0.24 4.65
N SER A 73 -7.61 0.86 5.07
CA SER A 73 -7.04 2.21 4.97
C SER A 73 -5.78 2.41 5.83
N ILE A 74 -5.67 1.68 6.95
CA ILE A 74 -4.52 1.75 7.84
C ILE A 74 -3.28 1.14 7.19
N ASP A 75 -3.42 -0.04 6.59
CA ASP A 75 -2.36 -0.72 5.87
C ASP A 75 -1.96 0.09 4.63
N TYR A 76 -2.94 0.64 3.90
CA TYR A 76 -2.68 1.61 2.83
C TYR A 76 -1.81 2.78 3.31
N SER A 77 -2.13 3.38 4.46
CA SER A 77 -1.40 4.53 5.00
C SER A 77 0.05 4.17 5.34
N ILE A 78 0.26 2.99 5.93
CA ILE A 78 1.60 2.47 6.23
C ILE A 78 2.39 2.24 4.94
N ILE A 79 1.77 1.61 3.94
CA ILE A 79 2.38 1.35 2.63
C ILE A 79 2.78 2.66 1.95
N MET A 80 1.91 3.66 1.94
CA MET A 80 2.22 4.97 1.36
C MET A 80 3.36 5.67 2.09
N GLY A 81 3.35 5.69 3.43
CA GLY A 81 4.43 6.25 4.22
C GLY A 81 5.78 5.58 3.90
N TYR A 82 5.78 4.25 3.81
CA TYR A 82 6.96 3.49 3.43
C TYR A 82 7.49 3.84 2.04
N LEU A 83 6.62 3.96 1.03
CA LEU A 83 7.04 4.35 -0.32
C LEU A 83 7.63 5.76 -0.37
N GLU A 84 7.01 6.73 0.33
CA GLU A 84 7.52 8.10 0.40
C GLU A 84 8.87 8.16 1.12
N SER A 85 9.06 7.40 2.20
CA SER A 85 10.36 7.27 2.86
C SER A 85 11.40 6.65 1.93
N ALA A 86 11.06 5.56 1.24
CA ALA A 86 11.97 4.94 0.27
C ALA A 86 12.36 5.93 -0.85
N LYS A 87 11.43 6.74 -1.34
CA LYS A 87 11.75 7.80 -2.31
C LYS A 87 12.78 8.81 -1.75
N GLN A 88 12.67 9.19 -0.47
CA GLN A 88 13.65 10.09 0.17
C GLN A 88 15.06 9.48 0.24
N PHE A 89 15.17 8.14 0.26
CA PHE A 89 16.45 7.41 0.18
C PHE A 89 16.94 7.17 -1.26
N GLY A 90 16.27 7.73 -2.28
CA GLY A 90 16.71 7.70 -3.68
C GLY A 90 16.29 6.47 -4.48
N TYR A 91 15.20 5.78 -4.09
CA TYR A 91 14.60 4.69 -4.88
C TYR A 91 13.51 5.17 -5.83
#